data_AF-A0A8S0FS87-F1
#
_entry.id   AF-A0A8S0FS87-F1
#
_cell.length_a   1.000
_cell.length_b   1.000
_cell.length_c   1.000
_cell.angle_alpha   90.00
_cell.angle_beta   90.00
_cell.angle_gamma   90.00
#
_symmetry.space_group_name_H-M   'P 1'
#
loop_
_entity.id
_entity.type
_entity.pdbx_description
1 polymer ?
#
loop_
_entity_poly.entity_id
_entity_poly.type
_entity_poly.pdbx_seq_one_letter_code
_entity_poly.pdbx_strand_id
1 'polypeptide(L)'
;MGYLGLIPGAKTRFEIRSAYTDNYGVNFERIDTYEGLITAITDDAQGTDSKSAVGQSVTIAPSYYKRVQNGKIIYEIHPAKMKRVINGVDVLAGVARILHVY
;
A
#
# COMPACT_ATOMS: atom_id res chain seq x y z
N MET A 1 12.98 -17.68 8.90
CA MET A 1 12.07 -18.46 8.05
C MET A 1 10.81 -17.63 7.85
N GLY A 2 10.69 -16.94 6.70
CA GLY A 2 9.58 -16.01 6.43
C GLY A 2 8.36 -16.76 5.93
N TYR A 3 7.35 -16.93 6.80
CA TYR A 3 6.18 -17.77 6.51
C TYR A 3 5.11 -17.09 5.62
N LEU A 4 5.34 -15.84 5.18
CA LEU A 4 4.40 -15.09 4.33
C LEU A 4 5.06 -14.45 3.09
N GLY A 5 6.27 -14.90 2.70
CA GLY A 5 7.03 -14.27 1.61
C GLY A 5 7.49 -12.83 1.91
N LEU A 6 7.28 -12.36 3.15
CA LEU A 6 7.75 -11.09 3.67
C LEU A 6 9.18 -11.28 4.17
N ILE A 7 10.14 -10.81 3.40
CA ILE A 7 11.58 -10.92 3.70
C ILE A 7 12.14 -9.50 3.77
N PRO A 8 12.86 -9.12 4.84
CA PRO A 8 13.55 -7.83 4.87
C PRO A 8 14.47 -7.66 3.66
N GLY A 9 14.43 -6.50 3.02
CA GLY A 9 15.20 -6.26 1.80
C GLY A 9 14.55 -6.75 0.50
N ALA A 10 13.41 -7.47 0.56
CA ALA A 10 12.64 -7.83 -0.62
C ALA A 10 11.67 -6.72 -1.02
N LYS A 11 11.53 -6.49 -2.33
CA LYS A 11 10.45 -5.68 -2.88
C LYS A 11 9.18 -6.53 -2.94
N THR A 12 8.13 -6.09 -2.27
CA THR A 12 6.84 -6.79 -2.24
C THR A 12 5.71 -5.89 -2.72
N ARG A 13 4.64 -6.50 -3.22
CA ARG A 13 3.37 -5.85 -3.52
C ARG A 13 2.27 -6.54 -2.74
N PHE A 14 1.44 -5.76 -2.08
CA PHE A 14 0.30 -6.26 -1.33
C PHE A 14 -0.92 -5.35 -1.53
N GLU A 15 -2.09 -5.92 -1.30
CA GLU A 15 -3.36 -5.22 -1.37
C GLU A 15 -4.05 -5.30 -0.02
N ILE A 16 -4.42 -4.15 0.52
CA ILE A 16 -5.31 -4.04 1.67
C ILE A 16 -6.70 -3.79 1.12
N ARG A 17 -7.60 -4.74 1.36
CA ARG A 17 -9.01 -4.65 0.94
C ARG A 17 -9.85 -4.36 2.17
N SER A 18 -10.71 -3.36 2.07
CA SER A 18 -11.63 -2.95 3.14
C SER A 18 -13.01 -2.70 2.55
N ALA A 19 -14.05 -3.04 3.29
CA ALA A 19 -15.42 -2.68 2.97
C ALA A 19 -15.95 -1.79 4.10
N TYR A 20 -16.57 -0.66 3.74
CA TYR A 20 -17.23 0.25 4.66
C TYR A 20 -18.72 0.18 4.43
N THR A 21 -19.51 0.05 5.50
CA THR A 21 -20.98 0.06 5.40
C THR A 21 -21.48 1.36 6.01
N ASP A 22 -22.38 2.06 5.32
CA ASP A 22 -23.02 3.26 5.86
C ASP A 22 -24.26 2.91 6.71
N ASN A 23 -24.90 3.94 7.28
CA ASN A 23 -26.12 3.79 8.08
C ASN A 23 -27.33 3.28 7.26
N TYR A 24 -27.25 3.29 5.93
CA TYR A 24 -28.30 2.82 5.03
C TYR A 24 -28.03 1.41 4.50
N GLY A 25 -26.96 0.75 4.97
CA GLY A 25 -26.58 -0.60 4.52
C GLY A 25 -25.88 -0.64 3.17
N VAL A 26 -25.44 0.50 2.63
CA VAL A 26 -24.69 0.57 1.37
C VAL A 26 -23.22 0.27 1.66
N ASN A 27 -22.66 -0.68 0.90
CA ASN A 27 -21.26 -1.06 0.99
C ASN A 27 -20.38 -0.26 0.03
N PHE A 28 -19.27 0.25 0.55
CA PHE A 28 -18.23 0.97 -0.16
C PHE A 28 -16.93 0.19 -0.07
N GLU A 29 -16.52 -0.38 -1.19
CA GLU A 29 -15.24 -1.09 -1.28
C GLU A 29 -14.08 -0.10 -1.44
N ARG A 30 -13.01 -0.35 -0.70
CA ARG A 30 -11.72 0.33 -0.79
C ARG A 30 -10.61 -0.70 -0.97
N ILE A 31 -9.83 -0.52 -2.02
CA ILE A 31 -8.66 -1.34 -2.33
C ILE A 31 -7.45 -0.43 -2.34
N ASP A 32 -6.55 -0.66 -1.39
CA ASP A 32 -5.27 0.03 -1.27
C ASP A 32 -4.15 -0.90 -1.71
N THR A 33 -3.56 -0.64 -2.87
CA THR A 33 -2.38 -1.36 -3.37
C THR A 33 -1.13 -0.63 -2.94
N TYR A 34 -0.22 -1.34 -2.29
CA TYR A 34 1.10 -0.84 -1.92
C TYR A 34 2.18 -1.72 -2.55
N GLU A 35 3.25 -1.10 -3.01
CA GLU A 35 4.45 -1.80 -3.41
C GLU A 35 5.68 -1.07 -2.88
N GLY A 36 6.61 -1.81 -2.29
CA GLY A 36 7.75 -1.21 -1.61
C GLY A 36 8.73 -2.22 -1.07
N LEU A 37 9.77 -1.69 -0.45
CA LEU A 37 10.79 -2.46 0.24
C LEU A 37 10.35 -2.74 1.67
N ILE A 38 10.43 -3.99 2.12
CA ILE A 38 10.25 -4.31 3.54
C ILE A 38 11.53 -3.90 4.28
N THR A 39 11.42 -2.93 5.18
CA THR A 39 12.57 -2.38 5.91
C THR A 39 12.76 -3.05 7.26
N ALA A 40 11.69 -3.51 7.91
CA ALA A 40 11.76 -4.20 9.18
C ALA A 40 10.58 -5.16 9.36
N ILE A 41 10.83 -6.24 10.11
CA ILE A 41 9.80 -7.13 10.65
C ILE A 41 10.09 -7.21 12.14
N THR A 42 9.15 -6.75 12.96
CA THR A 42 9.27 -6.74 14.42
C THR A 42 8.19 -7.63 15.00
N ASP A 43 8.62 -8.64 15.75
CA ASP A 43 7.71 -9.47 16.55
C ASP A 43 7.24 -8.68 17.77
N ASP A 44 6.00 -8.91 18.19
CA ASP A 44 5.45 -8.33 19.41
C ASP A 44 6.23 -8.82 20.64
N ALA A 45 6.66 -7.88 21.48
CA ALA A 45 7.44 -8.15 22.68
C ALA A 45 6.63 -8.84 23.80
N GLN A 46 5.29 -8.80 23.72
CA GLN A 46 4.38 -9.41 24.70
C GLN A 46 4.02 -10.88 24.39
N GLY A 47 4.72 -11.50 23.43
CA GLY A 47 4.48 -12.88 23.06
C GLY A 47 4.81 -13.87 24.17
N THR A 48 3.79 -14.48 24.78
CA THR A 48 3.95 -15.72 25.56
C THR A 48 4.53 -16.85 24.69
N ASP A 49 4.99 -17.96 25.30
CA ASP A 49 5.67 -19.09 24.64
C ASP A 49 4.98 -19.66 23.37
N SER A 50 3.72 -19.32 23.12
CA SER A 50 2.99 -19.66 21.91
C SER A 50 3.15 -18.58 20.83
N LYS A 51 3.99 -18.86 19.82
CA LYS A 51 4.19 -18.02 18.62
C LYS A 51 2.92 -17.72 17.81
N SER A 52 1.81 -18.42 18.08
CA SER A 52 0.50 -18.15 17.48
C SER A 52 -0.19 -16.89 18.05
N ALA A 53 0.20 -16.47 19.26
CA ALA A 53 -0.34 -15.30 19.95
C ALA A 53 0.52 -14.04 19.74
N VAL A 54 1.61 -14.15 18.99
CA VAL A 54 2.58 -13.06 18.79
C VAL A 54 2.26 -12.36 17.48
N GLY A 55 1.78 -11.12 17.56
CA GLY A 55 1.60 -10.27 16.39
C GLY A 55 2.95 -9.98 15.72
N GLN A 56 2.95 -9.85 14.39
CA GLN A 56 4.12 -9.35 13.64
C GLN A 56 3.77 -8.01 13.01
N SER A 57 4.61 -7.01 13.22
CA SER A 57 4.52 -5.73 12.53
C SER A 57 5.56 -5.66 11.42
N VAL A 58 5.13 -5.24 10.23
CA VAL A 58 5.99 -5.18 9.04
C VAL A 58 6.05 -3.72 8.58
N THR A 59 7.25 -3.15 8.61
CA THR A 59 7.49 -1.78 8.17
C THR A 59 7.92 -1.79 6.71
N ILE A 60 7.30 -0.93 5.91
CA ILE A 60 7.45 -0.90 4.46
C ILE A 60 7.78 0.52 4.03
N ALA A 61 8.79 0.66 3.18
CA ALA A 61 9.10 1.89 2.46
C ALA A 61 8.39 1.84 1.08
N PRO A 62 7.23 2.50 0.92
CA PRO A 62 6.44 2.40 -0.31
C PRO A 62 7.12 3.13 -1.48
N SER A 63 7.27 2.41 -2.58
CA SER A 63 7.71 2.92 -3.88
C SER A 63 6.54 3.20 -4.84
N TYR A 64 5.38 2.59 -4.57
CA TYR A 64 4.15 2.79 -5.30
C TYR A 64 2.95 2.62 -4.37
N TYR A 65 1.93 3.46 -4.58
CA TYR A 65 0.66 3.39 -3.87
C TYR A 65 -0.49 3.70 -4.83
N LYS A 66 -1.57 2.92 -4.74
CA LYS A 66 -2.80 3.17 -5.48
C LYS A 66 -4.01 2.88 -4.60
N ARG A 67 -4.95 3.83 -4.57
CA ARG A 67 -6.27 3.65 -3.94
C ARG A 67 -7.35 3.61 -5.01
N VAL A 68 -8.11 2.54 -5.00
CA VAL A 68 -9.37 2.41 -5.73
C VAL A 68 -10.51 2.39 -4.71
N GLN A 69 -11.51 3.26 -4.91
CA GLN A 69 -12.70 3.29 -4.08
C GLN A 69 -13.93 3.28 -4.99
N ASN A 70 -14.83 2.33 -4.76
CA ASN A 70 -16.02 2.12 -5.59
C ASN A 70 -15.69 2.10 -7.10
N GLY A 71 -14.65 1.34 -7.47
CA GLY A 71 -14.16 1.25 -8.86
C GLY A 71 -13.40 2.46 -9.40
N LYS A 72 -13.31 3.58 -8.67
CA LYS A 72 -12.64 4.81 -9.12
C LYS A 72 -11.26 4.95 -8.51
N ILE A 73 -10.29 5.39 -9.30
CA ILE A 73 -8.94 5.73 -8.79
C ILE A 73 -9.02 7.05 -8.04
N ILE A 74 -8.85 6.99 -6.72
CA ILE A 74 -8.79 8.17 -5.85
C ILE A 74 -7.35 8.69 -5.79
N TYR A 75 -6.40 7.77 -5.61
CA TYR A 75 -4.98 8.10 -5.55
C TYR A 75 -4.16 7.13 -6.38
N GLU A 76 -3.15 7.63 -7.07
CA GLU A 76 -2.05 6.83 -7.61
C GLU A 76 -0.76 7.64 -7.46
N ILE A 77 0.22 7.08 -6.76
CA ILE A 77 1.48 7.76 -6.45
C ILE A 77 2.62 6.83 -6.86
N HIS A 78 3.46 7.31 -7.79
CA HIS A 78 4.66 6.62 -8.24
C HIS A 78 5.81 7.65 -8.38
N PRO A 79 6.59 7.88 -7.31
CA PRO A 79 7.61 8.93 -7.29
C PRO A 79 8.66 8.79 -8.40
N ALA A 80 9.14 7.57 -8.66
CA ALA A 80 10.16 7.32 -9.69
C ALA A 80 9.69 7.60 -11.13
N LYS A 81 8.37 7.66 -11.37
CA LYS A 81 7.78 8.02 -12.66
C LYS A 81 7.18 9.42 -12.64
N MET A 82 7.40 10.17 -11.56
CA MET A 82 6.75 11.45 -11.27
C MET A 82 5.24 11.43 -11.54
N LYS A 83 4.58 10.34 -11.16
CA LYS A 83 3.13 10.19 -11.37
C LYS A 83 2.41 10.46 -10.06
N ARG A 84 1.47 11.40 -10.06
CA ARG A 84 0.59 11.65 -8.92
C ARG A 84 -0.83 11.91 -9.43
N VAL A 85 -1.64 10.88 -9.40
CA VAL A 85 -3.06 10.96 -9.76
C VAL A 85 -3.87 11.26 -8.51
N ILE A 86 -4.68 12.33 -8.57
CA ILE A 86 -5.66 12.70 -7.54
C ILE A 86 -7.03 12.72 -8.21
N ASN A 87 -7.96 11.89 -7.75
CA ASN A 87 -9.30 11.74 -8.32
C ASN A 87 -9.30 11.55 -9.85
N GLY A 88 -8.38 10.73 -10.35
CA GLY A 88 -8.22 10.44 -11.78
C GLY A 88 -7.40 11.45 -12.58
N VAL A 89 -7.01 12.60 -12.01
CA VAL A 89 -6.20 13.62 -12.70
C VAL A 89 -4.74 13.51 -12.30
N ASP A 90 -3.84 13.33 -13.28
CA ASP A 90 -2.39 13.36 -13.04
C ASP A 90 -1.89 14.80 -12.90
N VAL A 91 -1.60 15.20 -11.66
CA VAL A 91 -1.20 16.57 -11.35
C VAL A 91 0.28 16.84 -11.65
N LEU A 92 1.08 15.81 -11.95
CA LEU A 92 2.51 15.95 -12.23
C LEU A 92 2.84 15.76 -13.71
N ALA A 93 1.87 15.45 -14.57
CA ALA A 93 2.09 15.21 -16.00
C ALA A 93 2.86 16.36 -16.70
N GLY A 94 2.57 17.62 -16.36
CA GLY A 94 3.29 18.77 -16.91
C GLY A 94 4.76 18.82 -16.47
N VAL A 95 5.03 18.53 -15.20
CA VAL A 95 6.39 18.50 -14.65
C VAL A 95 7.19 17.31 -15.20
N ALA A 96 6.55 16.13 -15.29
CA ALA A 96 7.12 14.93 -15.91
C ALA A 96 7.57 15.21 -17.34
N ARG A 97 6.75 15.92 -18.12
CA ARG A 97 7.08 16.34 -19.49
C ARG A 97 8.28 17.28 -19.54
N ILE A 98 8.33 18.30 -18.68
CA ILE A 98 9.45 19.26 -18.64
C ILE A 98 10.77 18.56 -18.32
N LEU A 99 10.73 17.58 -17.42
CA LEU A 99 11.90 16.84 -16.96
C LEU A 99 12.20 15.59 -17.81
N HIS A 100 11.47 15.36 -18.90
CA HIS A 100 11.61 14.18 -19.79
C HIS A 100 11.57 12.83 -19.05
N VAL A 101 10.67 12.70 -18.07
CA VAL A 101 10.38 11.45 -17.38
C VAL A 101 9.13 10.83 -18.01
N TYR A 102 9.27 9.59 -18.49
CA TYR A 102 8.23 8.83 -19.20
C TYR A 102 7.82 7.57 -18.43
#